data_AF-A0A498LMQ7-F1
#
_entry.id   AF-A0A498LMQ7-F1
#
_cell.length_a   1.000
_cell.length_b   1.000
_cell.length_c   1.000
_cell.angle_alpha   90.00
_cell.angle_beta   90.00
_cell.angle_gamma   90.00
#
_symmetry.space_group_name_H-M   'P 1'
#
loop_
_entity.id
_entity.type
_entity.pdbx_description
1 polymer ?
#
loop_
_entity_poly.entity_id
_entity_poly.type
_entity_poly.pdbx_seq_one_letter_code
_entity_poly.pdbx_strand_id
1 'polypeptide(L)'
;MFTDMDYELEEDKLGIPTVPGTVILKKDSQNLIGISIGGGAQFCPCLYIVQGEVVIQYNKLQADPKQGKSLDIVLKKVKHRLVENMSSGTADALGLSRAILCNDGLVKRLEELEKTAELYKGLMEHTKRLLRAFYELSQTHRAFGDVFSVIGVREPQAAASEAFVKFAEAHRNMEKFGIQLLKTIKPMLHDLNTYLHKAIPDTKLTIRKYLDVKFEYLSYCLKVKEMDDEEYSCIRIQFSVKLWP
;
A
#
# COMPACT_ATOMS: atom_id res chain seq x y z
N MET A 1 -22.49 2.63 -18.31
CA MET A 1 -22.20 1.68 -19.40
C MET A 1 -20.68 1.49 -19.40
N PHE A 2 -20.19 0.67 -18.49
CA PHE A 2 -18.79 0.21 -18.41
C PHE A 2 -18.90 -1.31 -18.31
N THR A 3 -19.12 -1.93 -19.47
CA THR A 3 -19.20 -3.39 -19.61
C THR A 3 -17.79 -3.93 -19.74
N ASP A 4 -17.43 -4.83 -18.83
CA ASP A 4 -16.65 -6.04 -19.04
C ASP A 4 -15.53 -5.92 -20.08
N MET A 5 -14.39 -5.36 -19.64
CA MET A 5 -13.10 -5.72 -20.20
C MET A 5 -12.56 -6.88 -19.39
N ASP A 6 -13.14 -8.07 -19.58
CA ASP A 6 -12.58 -9.32 -19.09
C ASP A 6 -11.25 -9.53 -19.81
N TYR A 7 -10.16 -9.23 -19.10
CA TYR A 7 -8.84 -9.68 -19.50
C TYR A 7 -8.80 -11.19 -19.29
N GLU A 8 -9.26 -11.97 -20.27
CA GLU A 8 -8.97 -13.40 -20.37
C GLU A 8 -7.45 -13.56 -20.57
N LEU A 9 -6.71 -13.61 -19.46
CA LEU A 9 -5.35 -14.10 -19.46
C LEU A 9 -5.45 -15.62 -19.72
N GLU A 10 -5.14 -16.05 -20.95
CA GLU A 10 -4.95 -17.48 -21.24
C GLU A 10 -3.92 -18.04 -20.24
N GLU A 11 -4.37 -18.94 -19.36
CA GLU A 11 -3.48 -19.70 -18.48
C GLU A 11 -2.63 -20.64 -19.36
N ASP A 12 -1.36 -20.30 -19.58
CA ASP A 12 -0.40 -21.20 -20.20
C ASP A 12 -0.05 -22.33 -19.22
N LYS A 13 -0.63 -23.51 -19.46
CA LYS A 13 -0.52 -24.68 -18.56
C LYS A 13 0.76 -25.48 -18.76
N LEU A 14 1.52 -25.24 -19.85
CA LEU A 14 2.76 -25.96 -20.21
C LEU A 14 2.73 -27.47 -19.90
N GLY A 15 1.59 -28.13 -20.15
CA GLY A 15 1.42 -29.58 -19.91
C GLY A 15 1.27 -30.04 -18.45
N ILE A 16 1.27 -29.15 -17.45
CA ILE A 16 1.17 -29.53 -16.03
C ILE A 16 -0.30 -29.80 -15.65
N PRO A 17 -0.62 -30.97 -15.06
CA PRO A 17 -1.98 -31.26 -14.60
C PRO A 17 -2.37 -30.31 -13.45
N THR A 18 -3.47 -29.59 -13.64
CA THR A 18 -4.04 -28.71 -12.63
C THR A 18 -5.22 -29.37 -11.94
N VAL A 19 -5.40 -29.07 -10.64
CA VAL A 19 -6.62 -29.41 -9.90
C VAL A 19 -7.33 -28.11 -9.55
N PRO A 20 -8.60 -27.92 -9.95
CA PRO A 20 -9.36 -26.76 -9.55
C PRO A 20 -9.52 -26.75 -8.03
N GLY A 21 -9.23 -25.59 -7.44
CA GLY A 21 -9.32 -25.33 -6.02
C GLY A 21 -10.19 -24.11 -5.77
N THR A 22 -10.90 -24.15 -4.65
CA THR A 22 -11.69 -23.01 -4.16
C THR A 22 -11.18 -22.66 -2.78
N VAL A 23 -10.84 -21.38 -2.58
CA VAL A 23 -10.56 -20.83 -1.26
C VAL A 23 -11.59 -19.75 -0.99
N ILE A 24 -12.31 -19.95 0.11
CA ILE A 24 -13.21 -18.96 0.67
C ILE A 24 -12.38 -18.15 1.68
N LEU A 25 -12.29 -16.85 1.45
CA LEU A 25 -11.62 -15.97 2.41
C LEU A 25 -12.46 -15.88 3.68
N LYS A 26 -11.93 -16.41 4.79
CA LYS A 26 -12.59 -16.34 6.08
C LYS A 26 -12.58 -14.91 6.58
N LYS A 27 -13.78 -14.42 6.86
CA LYS A 27 -14.00 -13.12 7.51
C LYS A 27 -13.63 -13.18 8.98
N ASP A 28 -13.25 -12.04 9.53
CA ASP A 28 -13.10 -11.91 10.98
C ASP A 28 -14.47 -11.84 11.69
N SER A 29 -14.45 -11.77 13.03
CA SER A 29 -15.66 -11.63 13.85
C SER A 29 -16.47 -10.37 13.58
N GLN A 30 -15.95 -9.43 12.80
CA GLN A 30 -16.59 -8.17 12.42
C GLN A 30 -17.09 -8.20 10.96
N ASN A 31 -17.09 -9.37 10.31
CA ASN A 31 -17.57 -9.58 8.94
C ASN A 31 -16.74 -8.83 7.87
N LEU A 32 -15.46 -8.58 8.15
CA LEU A 32 -14.54 -7.90 7.24
C LEU A 32 -13.56 -8.89 6.59
N ILE A 33 -13.15 -8.59 5.35
CA ILE A 33 -12.05 -9.27 4.65
C ILE A 33 -10.99 -8.21 4.44
N GLY A 34 -9.96 -8.22 5.27
CA GLY A 34 -9.01 -7.11 5.35
C GLY A 34 -7.59 -7.54 5.63
N ILE A 35 -6.68 -6.68 5.23
CA ILE A 35 -5.27 -6.68 5.65
C ILE A 35 -5.29 -6.32 7.14
N SER A 36 -5.00 -7.30 8.01
CA SER A 36 -4.98 -7.06 9.46
C SER A 36 -3.70 -6.31 9.85
N ILE A 37 -3.79 -4.99 9.84
CA ILE A 37 -2.73 -4.12 10.34
C ILE A 37 -2.73 -4.23 11.87
N GLY A 38 -1.61 -4.66 12.45
CA GLY A 38 -1.48 -4.85 13.90
C GLY A 38 -2.05 -3.67 14.72
N GLY A 39 -3.08 -3.96 15.53
CA GLY A 39 -3.73 -2.98 16.42
C GLY A 39 -5.24 -3.18 16.57
N GLY A 40 -5.94 -3.73 15.57
CA GLY A 40 -7.40 -3.90 15.62
C GLY A 40 -8.20 -2.62 15.38
N ALA A 41 -9.53 -2.77 15.36
CA ALA A 41 -10.51 -1.81 14.83
C ALA A 41 -10.46 -0.38 15.40
N GLN A 42 -9.92 -0.17 16.61
CA GLN A 42 -9.86 1.17 17.22
C GLN A 42 -8.70 2.04 16.70
N PHE A 43 -7.72 1.47 15.99
CA PHE A 43 -6.54 2.24 15.56
C PHE A 43 -6.45 2.48 14.07
N CYS A 44 -7.12 1.70 13.20
CA CYS A 44 -7.00 1.84 11.74
C CYS A 44 -8.34 1.57 11.02
N PRO A 45 -9.25 2.55 10.93
CA PRO A 45 -10.58 2.37 10.30
C PRO A 45 -10.55 2.33 8.76
N CYS A 46 -9.37 2.33 8.13
CA CYS A 46 -9.20 2.60 6.71
C CYS A 46 -8.92 1.32 5.89
N LEU A 47 -9.88 0.40 5.71
CA LEU A 47 -10.05 -0.39 4.46
C LEU A 47 -11.23 -1.41 4.46
N TYR A 48 -12.14 -1.19 3.50
CA TYR A 48 -13.27 -1.92 2.88
C TYR A 48 -14.18 -2.91 3.63
N ILE A 49 -15.48 -2.56 3.54
CA ILE A 49 -16.66 -3.41 3.66
C ILE A 49 -16.84 -4.16 2.33
N VAL A 50 -16.77 -5.48 2.36
CA VAL A 50 -17.31 -6.33 1.29
C VAL A 50 -18.58 -6.99 1.82
N GLN A 51 -19.74 -6.51 1.33
CA GLN A 51 -21.01 -7.20 1.54
C GLN A 51 -21.03 -8.45 0.66
N GLY A 52 -20.66 -9.59 1.24
CA GLY A 52 -20.64 -10.88 0.54
C GLY A 52 -19.42 -11.73 0.83
N GLU A 53 -19.48 -13.00 0.47
CA GLU A 53 -18.40 -13.96 0.57
C GLU A 53 -17.42 -13.76 -0.61
N VAL A 54 -16.12 -13.66 -0.33
CA VAL A 54 -15.11 -13.60 -1.41
C VAL A 54 -14.61 -15.02 -1.66
N VAL A 55 -15.00 -15.54 -2.82
CA VAL A 55 -14.62 -16.86 -3.29
C VAL A 55 -13.53 -16.70 -4.35
N ILE A 56 -12.35 -17.24 -4.08
CA ILE A 56 -11.26 -17.30 -5.04
C ILE A 56 -11.23 -18.72 -5.61
N GLN A 57 -11.48 -18.82 -6.92
CA GLN A 57 -11.27 -20.03 -7.68
C GLN A 57 -9.88 -19.96 -8.31
N TYR A 58 -9.10 -21.03 -8.19
CA TYR A 58 -7.75 -21.10 -8.73
C TYR A 58 -7.44 -22.51 -9.22
N ASN A 59 -6.53 -22.62 -10.16
CA ASN A 59 -6.01 -23.90 -10.61
C ASN A 59 -4.72 -24.23 -9.85
N LYS A 60 -4.76 -25.25 -8.98
CA LYS A 60 -3.60 -25.69 -8.22
C LYS A 60 -2.74 -26.62 -9.06
N LEU A 61 -1.46 -26.27 -9.23
CA LEU A 61 -0.46 -27.17 -9.79
C LEU A 61 -0.12 -28.27 -8.75
N GLN A 62 -0.19 -29.54 -9.14
CA GLN A 62 0.24 -30.65 -8.29
C GLN A 62 1.75 -30.89 -8.42
N ALA A 63 2.51 -30.60 -7.36
CA ALA A 63 3.93 -30.93 -7.26
C ALA A 63 4.28 -31.36 -5.82
N ASP A 64 5.24 -32.28 -5.66
CA ASP A 64 5.82 -32.64 -4.36
C ASP A 64 6.72 -31.49 -3.85
N PRO A 65 6.42 -30.84 -2.71
CA PRO A 65 7.21 -29.74 -2.16
C PRO A 65 8.69 -30.09 -1.90
N LYS A 66 9.02 -31.36 -1.72
CA LYS A 66 10.40 -31.83 -1.49
C LYS A 66 11.22 -31.93 -2.77
N GLN A 67 10.58 -32.16 -3.91
CA GLN A 67 11.25 -32.26 -5.21
C GLN A 67 11.59 -30.88 -5.81
N GLY A 68 10.92 -29.82 -5.38
CA GLY A 68 11.10 -28.47 -5.92
C GLY A 68 12.24 -27.63 -5.30
N LYS A 69 12.77 -27.99 -4.14
CA LYS A 69 13.82 -27.22 -3.43
C LYS A 69 15.23 -27.59 -3.88
N SER A 70 15.49 -27.54 -5.17
CA SER A 70 16.83 -27.78 -5.72
C SER A 70 17.70 -26.52 -5.65
N LEU A 71 19.03 -26.69 -5.62
CA LEU A 71 19.98 -25.58 -5.73
C LEU A 71 19.73 -24.75 -7.01
N ASP A 72 19.31 -25.41 -8.08
CA ASP A 72 18.93 -24.80 -9.35
C ASP A 72 17.75 -23.81 -9.20
N ILE A 73 16.67 -24.23 -8.52
CA ILE A 73 15.51 -23.35 -8.25
C ILE A 73 15.91 -22.16 -7.37
N VAL A 74 16.79 -22.37 -6.38
CA VAL A 74 17.32 -21.28 -5.54
C VAL A 74 18.14 -20.28 -6.38
N LEU A 75 19.03 -20.76 -7.24
CA LEU A 75 19.85 -19.91 -8.12
C LEU A 75 18.99 -19.12 -9.11
N LYS A 76 17.92 -19.73 -9.64
CA LYS A 76 16.92 -19.06 -10.49
C LYS A 76 16.15 -17.97 -9.74
N LYS A 77 15.73 -18.23 -8.50
CA LYS A 77 15.10 -17.21 -7.63
C LYS A 77 16.06 -16.04 -7.37
N VAL A 78 17.35 -16.30 -7.14
CA VAL A 78 18.39 -15.26 -6.98
C VAL A 78 18.55 -14.45 -8.26
N LYS A 79 18.62 -15.10 -9.44
CA LYS A 79 18.64 -14.41 -10.74
C LYS A 79 17.46 -13.46 -10.88
N HIS A 80 16.24 -13.90 -10.57
CA HIS A 80 15.06 -13.03 -10.67
C HIS A 80 15.14 -11.79 -9.78
N ARG A 81 15.61 -11.92 -8.53
CA ARG A 81 15.82 -10.77 -7.63
C ARG A 81 16.85 -9.77 -8.14
N LEU A 82 17.93 -10.25 -8.74
CA LEU A 82 19.00 -9.40 -9.27
C LEU A 82 18.52 -8.60 -10.49
N VAL A 83 17.75 -9.25 -11.35
CA VAL A 83 17.26 -8.67 -12.60
C VAL A 83 16.12 -7.67 -12.37
N GLU A 84 15.33 -7.84 -11.31
CA GLU A 84 14.22 -6.92 -10.95
C GLU A 84 14.69 -5.47 -10.72
N ASN A 85 15.83 -5.29 -10.05
CA ASN A 85 16.35 -3.96 -9.70
C ASN A 85 17.27 -3.36 -10.77
N MET A 86 17.34 -3.98 -11.95
CA MET A 86 18.31 -3.66 -12.99
C MET A 86 17.64 -2.99 -14.19
N SER A 87 18.30 -1.98 -14.77
CA SER A 87 17.85 -1.38 -16.03
C SER A 87 17.88 -2.42 -17.16
N SER A 88 17.04 -2.27 -18.19
CA SER A 88 17.04 -3.17 -19.36
C SER A 88 18.41 -3.24 -20.01
N GLY A 89 19.03 -2.08 -20.27
CA GLY A 89 20.36 -2.03 -20.88
C GLY A 89 21.46 -2.69 -20.05
N THR A 90 21.38 -2.61 -18.72
CA THR A 90 22.36 -3.28 -17.83
C THR A 90 22.14 -4.80 -17.79
N ALA A 91 20.89 -5.26 -17.79
CA ALA A 91 20.58 -6.70 -17.81
C ALA A 91 21.01 -7.36 -19.13
N ASP A 92 20.77 -6.68 -20.25
CA ASP A 92 21.16 -7.16 -21.58
C ASP A 92 22.70 -7.20 -21.72
N ALA A 93 23.41 -6.19 -21.20
CA ALA A 93 24.87 -6.17 -21.16
C ALA A 93 25.48 -7.32 -20.33
N LEU A 94 24.75 -7.84 -19.35
CA LEU A 94 25.15 -8.98 -18.52
C LEU A 94 24.59 -10.32 -19.03
N GLY A 95 23.87 -10.33 -20.15
CA GLY A 95 23.27 -11.53 -20.72
C GLY A 95 22.12 -12.12 -19.89
N LEU A 96 21.47 -11.31 -19.05
CA LEU A 96 20.41 -11.77 -18.15
C LEU A 96 19.02 -11.61 -18.80
N SER A 97 18.39 -12.73 -19.18
CA SER A 97 17.04 -12.71 -19.77
C SER A 97 15.95 -12.23 -18.79
N ARG A 98 15.10 -11.30 -19.24
CA ARG A 98 14.01 -10.66 -18.47
C ARG A 98 12.59 -11.17 -18.75
N ALA A 99 12.40 -12.09 -19.71
CA ALA A 99 11.12 -12.36 -20.40
C ALA A 99 9.90 -12.65 -19.50
N ILE A 100 10.12 -13.10 -18.26
CA ILE A 100 9.05 -13.49 -17.32
C ILE A 100 8.76 -12.41 -16.26
N LEU A 101 9.63 -11.40 -16.14
CA LEU A 101 9.56 -10.33 -15.13
C LEU A 101 8.89 -9.04 -15.63
N CYS A 102 8.77 -8.89 -16.95
CA CYS A 102 8.33 -7.65 -17.56
C CYS A 102 6.81 -7.56 -17.59
N ASN A 103 6.26 -6.75 -16.69
CA ASN A 103 4.96 -6.05 -16.70
C ASN A 103 4.19 -6.23 -15.38
N ASP A 104 4.86 -6.03 -14.26
CA ASP A 104 4.20 -6.11 -12.95
C ASP A 104 3.47 -4.79 -12.64
N GLY A 105 2.19 -4.72 -13.01
CA GLY A 105 1.31 -3.60 -12.64
C GLY A 105 1.31 -3.32 -11.13
N LEU A 106 1.58 -4.32 -10.29
CA LEU A 106 1.66 -4.16 -8.84
C LEU A 106 2.87 -3.32 -8.41
N VAL A 107 4.01 -3.44 -9.08
CA VAL A 107 5.21 -2.63 -8.80
C VAL A 107 4.92 -1.16 -9.11
N LYS A 108 4.28 -0.88 -10.25
CA LYS A 108 3.86 0.49 -10.61
C LYS A 108 2.86 1.05 -9.58
N ARG A 109 1.88 0.25 -9.15
CA ARG A 109 0.92 0.65 -8.10
C ARG A 109 1.60 0.89 -6.74
N LEU A 110 2.64 0.12 -6.42
CA LEU A 110 3.43 0.30 -5.22
C LEU A 110 4.20 1.63 -5.27
N GLU A 111 4.84 1.97 -6.40
CA GLU A 111 5.49 3.28 -6.57
C GLU A 111 4.49 4.44 -6.46
N GLU A 112 3.29 4.31 -7.03
CA GLU A 112 2.21 5.30 -6.90
C GLU A 112 1.77 5.46 -5.43
N LEU A 113 1.63 4.36 -4.68
CA LEU A 113 1.35 4.37 -3.25
C LEU A 113 2.44 5.09 -2.47
N GLU A 114 3.72 4.85 -2.77
CA GLU A 114 4.84 5.49 -2.10
C GLU A 114 4.90 7.00 -2.34
N LYS A 115 4.69 7.44 -3.58
CA LYS A 115 4.60 8.88 -3.90
C LYS A 115 3.45 9.55 -3.16
N THR A 116 2.30 8.89 -3.10
CA THR A 116 1.12 9.39 -2.37
C THR A 116 1.37 9.43 -0.86
N ALA A 117 2.06 8.44 -0.30
CA ALA A 117 2.46 8.39 1.10
C ALA A 117 3.33 9.58 1.50
N GLU A 118 4.31 9.95 0.66
CA GLU A 118 5.19 11.07 0.96
C GLU A 118 4.45 12.41 0.91
N LEU A 119 3.51 12.56 -0.02
CA LEU A 119 2.63 13.73 -0.08
C LEU A 119 1.79 13.86 1.21
N TYR A 120 1.19 12.77 1.68
CA TYR A 120 0.41 12.77 2.93
C TYR A 120 1.27 13.01 4.16
N LYS A 121 2.50 12.51 4.19
CA LYS A 121 3.45 12.81 5.27
C LYS A 121 3.80 14.30 5.31
N GLY A 122 4.05 14.91 4.15
CA GLY A 122 4.22 16.35 4.03
C GLY A 122 2.99 17.11 4.55
N LEU A 123 1.80 16.74 4.09
CA LEU A 123 0.53 17.35 4.53
C LEU A 123 0.37 17.28 6.06
N MET A 124 0.58 16.10 6.66
CA MET A 124 0.49 15.90 8.10
C MET A 124 1.47 16.82 8.86
N GLU A 125 2.71 16.93 8.40
CA GLU A 125 3.73 17.82 8.98
C GLU A 125 3.34 19.29 8.89
N HIS A 126 2.86 19.74 7.73
CA HIS A 126 2.38 21.12 7.55
C HIS A 126 1.17 21.43 8.42
N THR A 127 0.19 20.53 8.50
CA THR A 127 -0.98 20.72 9.36
C THR A 127 -0.59 20.77 10.84
N LYS A 128 0.35 19.93 11.31
CA LYS A 128 0.86 20.01 12.69
C LYS A 128 1.46 21.38 13.00
N ARG A 129 2.29 21.93 12.10
CA ARG A 129 2.86 23.28 12.24
C ARG A 129 1.77 24.35 12.26
N LEU A 130 0.79 24.24 11.36
CA LEU A 130 -0.35 25.16 11.29
C LEU A 130 -1.17 25.15 12.58
N LEU A 131 -1.51 23.98 13.12
CA LEU A 131 -2.26 23.86 14.37
C LEU A 131 -1.49 24.46 15.55
N ARG A 132 -0.16 24.30 15.60
CA ARG A 132 0.66 24.94 16.63
C ARG A 132 0.58 26.46 16.55
N ALA A 133 0.78 27.02 15.36
CA ALA A 133 0.68 28.47 15.14
C ALA A 133 -0.74 28.99 15.47
N PHE A 134 -1.77 28.21 15.13
CA PHE A 134 -3.16 28.58 15.41
C PHE A 134 -3.49 28.51 16.91
N TYR A 135 -2.91 27.56 17.65
CA TYR A 135 -3.01 27.50 19.09
C TYR A 135 -2.34 28.72 19.75
N GLU A 136 -1.13 29.07 19.32
CA GLU A 136 -0.41 30.26 19.80
C GLU A 136 -1.22 31.54 19.51
N LEU A 137 -1.79 31.68 18.30
CA LEU A 137 -2.69 32.79 17.95
C LEU A 137 -3.93 32.85 18.84
N SER A 138 -4.52 31.69 19.17
CA SER A 138 -5.67 31.60 20.08
C SER A 138 -5.31 32.10 21.49
N GLN A 139 -4.11 31.77 21.98
CA GLN A 139 -3.62 32.29 23.27
C GLN A 139 -3.43 33.82 23.23
N THR A 140 -2.95 34.37 22.12
CA THR A 140 -2.84 35.83 21.93
C THR A 140 -4.21 36.51 21.98
N HIS A 141 -5.22 35.94 21.32
CA HIS A 141 -6.58 36.46 21.41
C HIS A 141 -7.14 36.43 22.84
N ARG A 142 -6.88 35.37 23.60
CA ARG A 142 -7.25 35.34 25.03
C ARG A 142 -6.59 36.49 25.79
N ALA A 143 -5.30 36.73 25.59
CA ALA A 143 -4.58 37.82 26.23
C ALA A 143 -5.18 39.20 25.86
N PHE A 144 -5.52 39.43 24.59
CA PHE A 144 -6.25 40.65 24.19
C PHE A 144 -7.60 40.77 24.89
N GLY A 145 -8.35 39.68 25.00
CA GLY A 145 -9.62 39.66 25.73
C GLY A 145 -9.49 40.08 27.19
N ASP A 146 -8.42 39.64 27.85
CA ASP A 146 -8.13 39.98 29.24
C ASP A 146 -7.70 41.45 29.39
N VAL A 147 -6.84 41.95 28.49
CA VAL A 147 -6.42 43.36 28.47
C VAL A 147 -7.60 44.30 28.20
N PHE A 148 -8.43 44.02 27.19
CA PHE A 148 -9.60 44.85 26.89
C PHE A 148 -10.63 44.84 28.02
N SER A 149 -10.79 43.72 28.73
CA SER A 149 -11.65 43.68 29.93
C SER A 149 -11.15 44.64 31.01
N VAL A 150 -9.83 44.67 31.26
CA VAL A 150 -9.22 45.58 32.25
C VAL A 150 -9.38 47.04 31.84
N ILE A 151 -9.18 47.37 30.57
CA ILE A 151 -9.35 48.72 30.05
C ILE A 151 -10.82 49.15 30.19
N GLY A 152 -11.78 48.31 29.77
CA GLY A 152 -13.20 48.62 29.83
C GLY A 152 -13.69 48.96 31.25
N VAL A 153 -13.22 48.25 32.27
CA VAL A 153 -13.59 48.53 33.68
C VAL A 153 -13.01 49.86 34.19
N ARG A 154 -11.87 50.29 33.65
CA ARG A 154 -11.17 51.51 34.09
C ARG A 154 -11.52 52.75 33.27
N GLU A 155 -12.23 52.59 32.16
CA GLU A 155 -12.54 53.66 31.22
C GLU A 155 -13.71 54.54 31.73
N PRO A 156 -13.48 55.84 32.02
CA PRO A 156 -14.52 56.73 32.53
C PRO A 156 -15.62 57.06 31.51
N GLN A 157 -15.32 57.04 30.20
CA GLN A 157 -16.33 57.30 29.18
C GLN A 157 -17.19 56.04 28.93
N ALA A 158 -18.47 56.09 29.30
CA ALA A 158 -19.38 54.94 29.22
C ALA A 158 -19.42 54.27 27.83
N ALA A 159 -19.47 55.05 26.75
CA ALA A 159 -19.49 54.52 25.39
C ALA A 159 -18.19 53.78 25.01
N ALA A 160 -17.04 54.26 25.48
CA ALA A 160 -15.76 53.61 25.24
C ALA A 160 -15.60 52.35 26.10
N SER A 161 -16.04 52.41 27.36
CA SER A 161 -16.11 51.27 28.28
C SER A 161 -16.92 50.11 27.69
N GLU A 162 -18.12 50.38 27.16
CA GLU A 162 -18.95 49.38 26.49
C GLU A 162 -18.26 48.78 25.25
N ALA A 163 -17.58 49.61 24.45
CA ALA A 163 -16.84 49.14 23.27
C ALA A 163 -15.70 48.18 23.66
N PHE A 164 -14.93 48.50 24.70
CA PHE A 164 -13.86 47.62 25.19
C PHE A 164 -14.39 46.30 25.73
N VAL A 165 -15.55 46.28 26.39
CA VAL A 165 -16.20 45.03 26.81
C VAL A 165 -16.57 44.17 25.61
N LYS A 166 -17.15 44.76 24.55
CA LYS A 166 -17.47 44.04 23.31
C LYS A 166 -16.22 43.46 22.63
N PHE A 167 -15.13 44.24 22.55
CA PHE A 167 -13.86 43.75 22.01
C PHE A 167 -13.28 42.62 22.86
N ALA A 168 -13.35 42.74 24.18
CA ALA A 168 -12.89 41.70 25.09
C ALA A 168 -13.60 40.36 24.86
N GLU A 169 -14.94 40.41 24.77
CA GLU A 169 -15.76 39.24 24.52
C GLU A 169 -15.49 38.63 23.13
N ALA A 170 -15.39 39.47 22.09
CA ALA A 170 -15.07 39.02 20.75
C ALA A 170 -13.76 38.22 20.72
N HIS A 171 -12.70 38.76 21.33
CA HIS A 171 -11.40 38.09 21.40
C HIS A 171 -11.41 36.80 22.23
N ARG A 172 -12.15 36.76 23.34
CA ARG A 172 -12.36 35.50 24.10
C ARG A 172 -13.12 34.46 23.28
N ASN A 173 -14.09 34.88 22.47
CA ASN A 173 -14.80 33.96 21.58
C ASN A 173 -13.90 33.44 20.45
N MET A 174 -13.01 34.27 19.90
CA MET A 174 -11.99 33.82 18.95
C MET A 174 -11.09 32.72 19.53
N GLU A 175 -10.67 32.83 20.80
CA GLU A 175 -9.93 31.75 21.46
C GLU A 175 -10.76 30.46 21.57
N LYS A 176 -12.02 30.54 22.00
CA LYS A 176 -12.91 29.37 22.10
C LYS A 176 -13.07 28.66 20.75
N PHE A 177 -13.33 29.42 19.67
CA PHE A 177 -13.41 28.86 18.32
C PHE A 177 -12.06 28.26 17.88
N GLY A 178 -10.96 28.91 18.27
CA GLY A 178 -9.61 28.43 18.07
C GLY A 178 -9.37 27.03 18.65
N ILE A 179 -9.72 26.86 19.93
CA ILE A 179 -9.64 25.59 20.65
C ILE A 179 -10.58 24.54 20.04
N GLN A 180 -11.79 24.93 19.62
CA GLN A 180 -12.72 24.00 18.98
C GLN A 180 -12.17 23.46 17.65
N LEU A 181 -11.57 24.32 16.81
CA LEU A 181 -10.93 23.90 15.57
C LEU A 181 -9.83 22.86 15.82
N LEU A 182 -8.98 23.10 16.83
CA LEU A 182 -7.91 22.18 17.21
C LEU A 182 -8.45 20.81 17.61
N LYS A 183 -9.53 20.77 18.40
CA LYS A 183 -10.19 19.52 18.81
C LYS A 183 -10.79 18.77 17.62
N THR A 184 -11.33 19.48 16.63
CA THR A 184 -11.91 18.88 15.42
C THR A 184 -10.84 18.29 14.50
N ILE A 185 -9.68 18.95 14.35
CA ILE A 185 -8.64 18.52 13.41
C ILE A 185 -7.75 17.40 13.99
N LYS A 186 -7.55 17.38 15.31
CA LYS A 186 -6.64 16.44 15.96
C LYS A 186 -6.94 14.95 15.67
N PRO A 187 -8.20 14.47 15.65
CA PRO A 187 -8.52 13.10 15.23
C PRO A 187 -8.13 12.80 13.78
N MET A 188 -8.39 13.72 12.85
CA MET A 188 -8.01 13.53 11.43
C MET A 188 -6.49 13.34 11.27
N LEU A 189 -5.68 14.07 12.04
CA LEU A 189 -4.22 13.86 12.06
C LEU A 189 -3.83 12.51 12.65
N HIS A 190 -4.56 12.02 13.65
CA HIS A 190 -4.32 10.70 14.23
C HIS A 190 -4.58 9.60 13.20
N ASP A 191 -5.72 9.67 12.49
CA ASP A 191 -6.09 8.70 11.46
C ASP A 191 -5.07 8.68 10.31
N LEU A 192 -4.68 9.86 9.82
CA LEU A 192 -3.65 9.98 8.79
C LEU A 192 -2.29 9.44 9.26
N ASN A 193 -1.93 9.69 10.53
CA ASN A 193 -0.71 9.15 11.11
C ASN A 193 -0.75 7.62 11.18
N THR A 194 -1.87 7.02 11.54
CA THR A 194 -2.02 5.55 11.51
C THR A 194 -1.93 5.02 10.09
N TYR A 195 -2.63 5.62 9.13
CA TYR A 195 -2.55 5.22 7.73
C TYR A 195 -1.09 5.17 7.24
N LEU A 196 -0.33 6.25 7.50
CA LEU A 196 1.07 6.38 7.10
C LEU A 196 2.01 5.38 7.80
N HIS A 197 1.85 5.18 9.12
CA HIS A 197 2.84 4.44 9.92
C HIS A 197 2.44 3.00 10.23
N LYS A 198 1.22 2.60 9.90
CA LYS A 198 0.75 1.22 10.08
C LYS A 198 0.23 0.61 8.79
N ALA A 199 -0.73 1.26 8.11
CA ALA A 199 -1.39 0.68 6.94
C ALA A 199 -0.46 0.53 5.74
N ILE A 200 0.28 1.59 5.41
CA ILE A 200 1.23 1.57 4.29
C ILE A 200 2.35 0.54 4.52
N PRO A 201 3.05 0.51 5.68
CA PRO A 201 4.06 -0.52 5.96
C PRO A 201 3.55 -1.96 5.84
N ASP A 202 2.33 -2.24 6.32
CA ASP A 202 1.75 -3.57 6.26
C ASP A 202 1.38 -3.99 4.82
N THR A 203 0.88 -3.03 4.03
CA THR A 203 0.65 -3.22 2.59
C THR A 203 1.96 -3.53 1.87
N LYS A 204 3.03 -2.77 2.15
CA LYS A 204 4.38 -3.03 1.59
C LYS A 204 4.90 -4.42 1.97
N LEU A 205 4.70 -4.84 3.22
CA LEU A 205 5.11 -6.17 3.69
C LEU A 205 4.35 -7.28 2.93
N THR A 206 3.05 -7.11 2.74
CA THR A 206 2.21 -8.06 2.01
C THR A 206 2.65 -8.20 0.55
N ILE A 207 2.90 -7.08 -0.13
CA ILE A 207 3.41 -7.08 -1.51
C ILE A 207 4.79 -7.75 -1.57
N ARG A 208 5.68 -7.49 -0.61
CA ARG A 208 6.99 -8.14 -0.54
C ARG A 208 6.88 -9.67 -0.40
N LYS A 209 5.95 -10.16 0.42
CA LYS A 209 5.67 -11.60 0.56
C LYS A 209 5.13 -12.19 -0.75
N TYR A 210 4.22 -11.48 -1.42
CA TYR A 210 3.71 -11.89 -2.73
C TYR A 210 4.83 -11.99 -3.78
N LEU A 211 5.70 -10.98 -3.88
CA LEU A 211 6.82 -10.98 -4.83
C LEU A 211 7.78 -12.15 -4.57
N ASP A 212 8.02 -12.50 -3.30
CA ASP A 212 8.84 -13.65 -2.95
C ASP A 212 8.27 -14.98 -3.48
N VAL A 213 6.97 -15.20 -3.29
CA VAL A 213 6.26 -16.38 -3.78
C VAL A 213 6.16 -16.37 -5.31
N LYS A 214 5.95 -15.19 -5.92
CA LYS A 214 5.96 -15.01 -7.37
C LYS A 214 7.29 -15.43 -7.97
N PHE A 215 8.43 -14.97 -7.44
CA PHE A 215 9.74 -15.36 -7.98
C PHE A 215 10.03 -16.85 -7.84
N GLU A 216 9.53 -17.47 -6.77
CA GLU A 216 9.60 -18.92 -6.62
C GLU A 216 8.74 -19.63 -7.67
N TYR A 217 7.50 -19.20 -7.88
CA TYR A 217 6.65 -19.70 -8.96
C TYR A 217 7.31 -19.57 -10.35
N LEU A 218 7.83 -18.38 -10.68
CA LEU A 218 8.48 -18.14 -11.97
C LEU A 218 9.74 -18.99 -12.17
N SER A 219 10.47 -19.31 -11.10
CA SER A 219 11.61 -20.22 -11.17
C SER A 219 11.21 -21.66 -11.52
N TYR A 220 10.04 -22.11 -11.05
CA TYR A 220 9.47 -23.40 -11.46
C TYR A 220 9.03 -23.38 -12.92
N CYS A 221 8.35 -22.33 -13.38
CA CYS A 221 7.97 -22.19 -14.79
C CYS A 221 9.19 -22.25 -15.72
N LEU A 222 10.29 -21.59 -15.35
CA LEU A 222 11.56 -21.69 -16.09
C LEU A 222 12.10 -23.11 -16.13
N LYS A 223 12.08 -23.83 -15.00
CA LYS A 223 12.58 -25.20 -14.96
C LYS A 223 11.76 -26.14 -15.84
N VAL A 224 10.43 -26.00 -15.83
CA VAL A 224 9.55 -26.78 -16.71
C VAL A 224 9.85 -26.51 -18.16
N LYS A 225 9.93 -25.22 -18.55
CA LYS A 225 10.28 -24.84 -19.92
C LYS A 225 11.65 -25.38 -20.37
N GLU A 226 12.66 -25.31 -19.51
CA GLU A 226 13.97 -25.89 -19.81
C GLU A 226 13.90 -27.40 -20.00
N MET A 227 13.11 -28.11 -19.18
CA MET A 227 12.91 -29.55 -19.35
C MET A 227 12.20 -29.89 -20.67
N ASP A 228 11.18 -29.11 -21.05
CA ASP A 228 10.50 -29.27 -22.35
C ASP A 228 11.48 -29.01 -23.51
N ASP A 229 12.29 -27.95 -23.44
CA ASP A 229 13.29 -27.60 -24.46
C ASP A 229 14.40 -28.68 -24.58
N GLU A 230 14.83 -29.26 -23.45
CA GLU A 230 15.75 -30.40 -23.39
C GLU A 230 15.15 -31.65 -24.05
N GLU A 231 13.87 -31.93 -23.79
CA GLU A 231 13.15 -33.07 -24.36
C GLU A 231 12.97 -32.92 -25.88
N TYR A 232 12.57 -31.73 -26.35
CA TYR A 232 12.53 -31.37 -27.77
C TYR A 232 13.90 -31.49 -28.45
N SER A 233 14.97 -31.04 -27.78
CA SER A 233 16.33 -31.13 -28.28
C SER A 233 16.81 -32.58 -28.37
N CYS A 234 16.48 -33.40 -27.37
CA CYS A 234 16.78 -34.83 -27.36
C CYS A 234 16.04 -35.56 -28.49
N ILE A 235 14.73 -35.30 -28.66
CA ILE A 235 13.94 -35.83 -29.78
C ILE A 235 14.58 -35.43 -31.11
N ARG A 236 14.95 -34.16 -31.29
CA ARG A 236 15.59 -33.68 -32.53
C ARG A 236 16.91 -34.39 -32.81
N ILE A 237 17.77 -34.56 -31.80
CA ILE A 237 19.03 -35.30 -31.93
C ILE A 237 18.75 -36.78 -32.26
N GLN A 238 17.78 -37.41 -31.61
CA GLN A 238 17.43 -38.81 -31.84
C GLN A 238 16.86 -39.05 -33.24
N PHE A 239 16.08 -38.10 -33.78
CA PHE A 239 15.65 -38.10 -35.18
C PHE A 239 16.83 -37.86 -36.15
N SER A 240 17.75 -36.94 -35.84
CA SER A 240 18.95 -36.72 -36.65
C SER A 240 19.88 -37.94 -36.69
N VAL A 241 20.04 -38.65 -35.57
CA VAL A 241 20.85 -39.90 -35.49
C VAL A 241 20.16 -41.05 -36.25
N LYS A 242 18.83 -41.11 -36.31
CA LYS A 242 18.09 -42.10 -37.13
C LYS A 242 18.11 -41.81 -38.64
N LEU A 243 18.41 -40.58 -39.04
CA LEU A 243 18.48 -40.13 -40.45
C LEU A 243 19.91 -40.14 -41.02
N TRP A 244 20.92 -40.43 -40.20
CA TRP A 244 22.28 -40.72 -40.65
C TRP A 244 22.53 -42.24 -40.53
N PRO A 245 22.72 -42.97 -41.65
CA PRO A 245 23.10 -44.38 -41.62
C PRO A 245 24.54 -44.58 -41.11
#